data_AF-A0A1F3LKA0-F1
#
_entry.id   AF-A0A1F3LKA0-F1
#
_cell.length_a   1.000
_cell.length_b   1.000
_cell.length_c   1.000
_cell.angle_alpha   90.00
_cell.angle_beta   90.00
_cell.angle_gamma   90.00
#
_symmetry.space_group_name_H-M   'P 1'
#
loop_
_entity.id
_entity.type
_entity.pdbx_description
1 polymer ?
#
loop_
_entity_poly.entity_id
_entity_poly.type
_entity_poly.pdbx_seq_one_letter_code
_entity_poly.pdbx_strand_id
1 'polypeptide(L)'
;MSNKTTISYGYIEKFLSDIRSRGRYAFTLEELMEEFNLPYLTIKQGLYRLKLKKVIFQVRQGFYTIVPPEYSAQGIIPLYFYLDDLMKYLGRTYYLSLLSAAALHGAAHQQPMEFFVTIQHPALRSIKNKKVKINFVLKNNWPEEAIVQHKTNSGYINVSSPEWTALDLMAYADKFGLNRVVTVIQELAAEIKVSNLFRAAIKYDNISNLQRLGYILDNFIDEENKLADSLHKVLEKKKYNLILLSPVKGKKGEIDKKWRVRKNMEIESDL
;
A
#
# COMPACT_ATOMS: atom_id res chain seq x y z
N MET A 1 -11.78 25.43 -41.62
CA MET A 1 -11.44 24.27 -42.48
C MET A 1 -11.25 23.07 -41.56
N SER A 2 -12.19 22.12 -41.62
CA SER A 2 -12.17 20.92 -40.77
C SER A 2 -11.26 19.88 -41.43
N ASN A 3 -10.05 19.69 -40.88
CA ASN A 3 -9.20 18.58 -41.27
C ASN A 3 -9.82 17.29 -40.71
N LYS A 4 -10.51 16.55 -41.58
CA LYS A 4 -10.89 15.16 -41.33
C LYS A 4 -9.60 14.34 -41.30
N THR A 5 -9.05 14.11 -40.11
CA THR A 5 -7.99 13.14 -39.89
C THR A 5 -8.51 11.78 -40.32
N THR A 6 -7.98 11.26 -41.44
CA THR A 6 -8.29 9.92 -41.94
C THR A 6 -7.84 8.91 -40.87
N ILE A 7 -8.80 8.26 -40.22
CA ILE A 7 -8.53 7.31 -39.13
C ILE A 7 -7.87 6.07 -39.74
N SER A 8 -6.54 6.02 -39.70
CA SER A 8 -5.77 4.82 -40.02
C SER A 8 -6.16 3.69 -39.08
N TYR A 9 -6.29 2.46 -39.59
CA TYR A 9 -6.22 1.27 -38.76
C TYR A 9 -4.94 1.35 -37.91
N GLY A 10 -5.07 1.24 -36.58
CA GLY A 10 -3.95 1.31 -35.64
C GLY A 10 -3.73 2.65 -34.90
N TYR A 11 -4.61 3.65 -35.03
CA TYR A 11 -4.46 4.93 -34.31
C TYR A 11 -4.33 4.78 -32.78
N ILE A 12 -5.12 3.89 -32.16
CA ILE A 12 -5.00 3.61 -30.72
C ILE A 12 -3.64 2.96 -30.42
N GLU A 13 -3.16 2.05 -31.28
CA GLU A 13 -1.86 1.38 -31.07
C GLU A 13 -0.71 2.39 -31.14
N LYS A 14 -0.78 3.39 -32.02
CA LYS A 14 0.16 4.53 -32.04
C LYS A 14 0.08 5.34 -30.74
N PHE A 15 -1.12 5.68 -30.27
CA PHE A 15 -1.29 6.36 -28.98
C PHE A 15 -0.71 5.56 -27.81
N LEU A 16 -0.89 4.24 -27.77
CA LEU A 16 -0.27 3.40 -26.74
C LEU A 16 1.26 3.46 -26.81
N SER A 17 1.83 3.47 -28.02
CA SER A 17 3.27 3.65 -28.23
C SER A 17 3.75 5.02 -27.73
N ASP A 18 2.99 6.08 -27.97
CA ASP A 18 3.31 7.45 -27.52
C ASP A 18 3.18 7.61 -26.00
N ILE A 19 2.27 6.87 -25.34
CA ILE A 19 2.21 6.78 -23.88
C ILE A 19 3.47 6.07 -23.35
N ARG A 20 3.83 4.93 -23.96
CA ARG A 20 5.01 4.13 -23.58
C ARG A 20 6.34 4.87 -23.78
N SER A 21 6.48 5.66 -24.83
CA SER A 21 7.71 6.44 -25.11
C SER A 21 7.98 7.50 -24.05
N ARG A 22 6.93 7.96 -23.34
CA ARG A 22 7.01 8.86 -22.19
C ARG A 22 7.24 8.13 -20.86
N GLY A 23 7.50 6.82 -20.88
CA GLY A 23 7.71 6.01 -19.68
C GLY A 23 6.44 5.67 -18.89
N ARG A 24 5.26 6.05 -19.41
CA ARG A 24 3.97 5.75 -18.77
C ARG A 24 3.45 4.39 -19.21
N TYR A 25 2.75 3.72 -18.29
CA TYR A 25 2.14 2.41 -18.53
C TYR A 25 0.62 2.44 -18.40
N ALA A 26 0.04 3.59 -18.08
CA ALA A 26 -1.40 3.75 -17.91
C ALA A 26 -1.92 4.97 -18.63
N PHE A 27 -3.19 4.89 -19.02
CA PHE A 27 -3.92 5.97 -19.66
C PHE A 27 -5.40 5.93 -19.25
N THR A 28 -6.07 7.06 -19.42
CA THR A 28 -7.49 7.20 -19.11
C THR A 28 -8.34 7.19 -20.38
N LEU A 29 -9.63 6.89 -20.23
CA LEU A 29 -10.59 7.01 -21.32
C LEU A 29 -10.66 8.47 -21.80
N GLU A 30 -10.58 9.41 -20.87
CA GLU A 30 -10.64 10.85 -21.11
C GLU A 30 -9.45 11.30 -21.98
N GLU A 31 -8.21 10.89 -21.66
CA GLU A 31 -7.02 11.17 -22.49
C GLU A 31 -7.19 10.66 -23.93
N LEU A 32 -7.80 9.48 -24.09
CA LEU A 32 -8.03 8.90 -25.41
C LEU A 32 -9.13 9.63 -26.21
N MET A 33 -10.14 10.16 -25.51
CA MET A 33 -11.21 10.96 -26.11
C MET A 33 -10.72 12.33 -26.55
N GLU A 34 -9.88 12.97 -25.73
CA GLU A 34 -9.25 14.26 -26.03
C GLU A 34 -8.32 14.17 -27.24
N GLU A 35 -7.55 13.09 -27.37
CA GLU A 35 -6.61 12.91 -28.49
C GLU A 35 -7.31 12.77 -29.85
N PHE A 36 -8.38 11.96 -29.92
CA PHE A 36 -8.91 11.54 -31.22
C PHE A 36 -10.22 12.20 -31.64
N ASN A 37 -10.88 12.99 -30.78
CA ASN A 37 -12.19 13.61 -31.03
C ASN A 37 -13.19 12.66 -31.74
N LEU A 38 -13.23 11.40 -31.31
CA LEU A 38 -14.06 10.36 -31.89
C LEU A 38 -15.34 10.13 -31.08
N PRO A 39 -16.41 9.61 -31.70
CA PRO A 39 -17.58 9.15 -30.97
C PRO A 39 -17.18 8.12 -29.90
N TYR A 40 -17.76 8.25 -28.71
CA TYR A 40 -17.49 7.35 -27.57
C TYR A 40 -17.65 5.86 -27.92
N LEU A 41 -18.64 5.52 -28.75
CA LEU A 41 -18.87 4.13 -29.20
C LEU A 41 -17.69 3.58 -30.01
N THR A 42 -17.09 4.40 -30.88
CA THR A 42 -15.93 4.00 -31.70
C THR A 42 -14.72 3.70 -30.81
N ILE A 43 -14.46 4.56 -29.82
CA ILE A 43 -13.37 4.36 -28.84
C ILE A 43 -13.61 3.08 -28.03
N LYS A 44 -14.85 2.87 -27.56
CA LYS A 44 -15.21 1.68 -26.76
C LYS A 44 -15.01 0.38 -27.55
N GLN A 45 -15.36 0.35 -28.83
CA GLN A 45 -15.10 -0.79 -29.72
C GLN A 45 -13.59 -1.04 -29.89
N GLY A 46 -12.79 0.01 -30.08
CA GLY A 46 -11.33 -0.09 -30.16
C GLY A 46 -10.71 -0.66 -28.88
N LEU A 47 -11.10 -0.13 -27.71
CA LEU A 47 -10.66 -0.64 -26.40
C LEU A 47 -11.08 -2.09 -26.17
N TYR A 48 -12.29 -2.47 -26.58
CA TYR A 48 -12.75 -3.87 -26.49
C TYR A 48 -11.85 -4.81 -27.30
N ARG A 49 -11.53 -4.45 -28.54
CA ARG A 49 -10.61 -5.22 -29.38
C ARG A 49 -9.21 -5.37 -28.76
N LEU A 50 -8.67 -4.30 -28.18
CA LEU A 50 -7.36 -4.33 -27.52
C LEU A 50 -7.34 -5.19 -26.25
N LYS A 51 -8.44 -5.20 -25.49
CA LYS A 51 -8.60 -6.12 -24.34
C LYS A 51 -8.63 -7.59 -24.77
N LEU A 52 -9.36 -7.91 -25.85
CA LEU A 52 -9.38 -9.28 -26.40
C LEU A 52 -7.98 -9.73 -26.84
N LYS A 53 -7.21 -8.82 -27.45
CA LYS A 53 -5.80 -9.04 -27.81
C LYS A 53 -4.83 -9.01 -26.61
N LYS A 54 -5.32 -8.74 -25.39
CA LYS A 54 -4.51 -8.58 -24.15
C LYS A 54 -3.40 -7.51 -24.24
N VAL A 55 -3.56 -6.52 -25.12
CA VAL A 55 -2.63 -5.39 -25.26
C VAL A 55 -2.87 -4.35 -24.16
N ILE A 56 -4.09 -4.28 -23.65
CA ILE A 56 -4.45 -3.43 -22.51
C ILE A 56 -5.20 -4.22 -21.45
N PHE A 57 -5.08 -3.79 -20.21
CA PHE A 57 -5.83 -4.31 -19.08
C PHE A 57 -6.63 -3.19 -18.42
N GLN A 58 -7.93 -3.42 -18.21
CA GLN A 58 -8.80 -2.47 -17.52
C GLN A 58 -8.72 -2.70 -16.01
N VAL A 59 -8.09 -1.77 -15.30
CA VAL A 59 -8.00 -1.83 -13.83
C VAL A 59 -9.34 -1.43 -13.21
N ARG A 60 -9.96 -0.37 -13.74
CA ARG A 60 -11.27 0.15 -13.35
C ARG A 60 -11.96 0.79 -14.56
N GLN A 61 -13.28 1.02 -14.48
CA GLN A 61 -13.97 1.85 -15.46
C GLN A 61 -13.24 3.19 -15.64
N GLY A 62 -12.94 3.55 -16.89
CA GLY A 62 -12.21 4.77 -17.25
C GLY A 62 -10.68 4.68 -17.18
N PHE A 63 -10.09 3.66 -16.55
CA PHE A 63 -8.64 3.56 -16.36
C PHE A 63 -8.06 2.25 -16.89
N TYR A 64 -7.02 2.38 -17.72
CA TYR A 64 -6.41 1.27 -18.45
C TYR A 64 -4.90 1.26 -18.27
N THR A 65 -4.33 0.06 -18.32
CA THR A 65 -2.89 -0.18 -18.34
C THR A 65 -2.49 -0.83 -19.65
N ILE A 66 -1.30 -0.50 -20.15
CA ILE A 66 -0.69 -1.08 -21.34
C ILE A 66 0.06 -2.33 -20.90
N VAL A 67 -0.20 -3.46 -21.55
CA VAL A 67 0.46 -4.74 -21.29
C VAL A 67 1.51 -4.94 -22.37
N PRO A 68 2.79 -4.68 -22.06
CA PRO A 68 3.86 -4.89 -23.03
C PRO A 68 4.20 -6.37 -23.17
N PRO A 69 4.99 -6.77 -24.19
CA PRO A 69 5.27 -8.17 -24.49
C PRO A 69 5.80 -8.97 -23.29
N GLU A 70 6.64 -8.37 -22.46
CA GLU A 70 7.22 -8.98 -21.26
C GLU A 70 6.19 -9.40 -20.19
N TYR A 71 4.97 -8.83 -20.21
CA TYR A 71 3.86 -9.17 -19.32
C TYR A 71 2.68 -9.85 -20.03
N SER A 72 2.87 -10.27 -21.29
CA SER A 72 1.79 -10.83 -22.12
C SER A 72 1.20 -12.13 -21.54
N ALA A 73 2.02 -12.97 -20.92
CA ALA A 73 1.59 -14.22 -20.28
C ALA A 73 0.68 -13.94 -19.07
N GLN A 74 1.05 -12.98 -18.22
CA GLN A 74 0.28 -12.56 -17.05
C GLN A 74 -0.97 -11.77 -17.47
N GLY A 75 -0.89 -11.02 -18.58
CA GLY A 75 -1.96 -10.16 -19.10
C GLY A 75 -2.22 -8.93 -18.23
N ILE A 76 -1.28 -8.58 -17.35
CA ILE A 76 -1.31 -7.41 -16.46
C ILE A 76 0.13 -7.09 -16.05
N ILE A 77 0.42 -5.80 -15.83
CA ILE A 77 1.69 -5.32 -15.28
C ILE A 77 1.62 -5.21 -13.73
N PRO A 78 2.75 -5.20 -13.02
CA PRO A 78 2.76 -5.02 -11.56
C PRO A 78 2.09 -3.70 -11.14
N LEU A 79 1.41 -3.69 -9.99
CA LEU A 79 0.71 -2.51 -9.47
C LEU A 79 1.62 -1.28 -9.40
N TYR A 80 2.88 -1.48 -9.01
CA TYR A 80 3.87 -0.41 -8.84
C TYR A 80 4.15 0.37 -10.13
N PHE A 81 3.78 -0.16 -11.30
CA PHE A 81 4.02 0.51 -12.58
C PHE A 81 2.95 1.58 -12.87
N TYR A 82 1.79 1.51 -12.22
CA TYR A 82 0.66 2.40 -12.51
C TYR A 82 -0.05 2.92 -11.27
N LEU A 83 0.41 2.59 -10.06
CA LEU A 83 -0.25 3.01 -8.82
C LEU A 83 -0.33 4.53 -8.74
N ASP A 84 0.75 5.24 -9.05
CA ASP A 84 0.76 6.70 -8.99
C ASP A 84 -0.22 7.34 -9.98
N ASP A 85 -0.19 6.88 -11.24
CA ASP A 85 -1.14 7.30 -12.28
C ASP A 85 -2.60 6.99 -11.88
N LEU A 86 -2.85 5.83 -11.26
CA LEU A 86 -4.17 5.44 -10.77
C LEU A 86 -4.65 6.37 -9.66
N MET A 87 -3.78 6.73 -8.72
CA MET A 87 -4.15 7.59 -7.59
C MET A 87 -4.33 9.05 -8.01
N LYS A 88 -3.54 9.52 -8.99
CA LYS A 88 -3.76 10.80 -9.68
C LYS A 88 -5.11 10.82 -10.39
N TYR A 89 -5.43 9.79 -11.16
CA TYR A 89 -6.73 9.65 -11.84
C TYR A 89 -7.90 9.66 -10.85
N LEU A 90 -7.75 8.98 -9.71
CA LEU A 90 -8.77 8.96 -8.66
C LEU A 90 -8.83 10.28 -7.86
N GLY A 91 -7.88 11.19 -8.05
CA GLY A 91 -7.76 12.43 -7.29
C GLY A 91 -7.57 12.17 -5.81
N ARG A 92 -6.63 11.28 -5.45
CA ARG A 92 -6.39 10.88 -4.05
C ARG A 92 -4.91 10.95 -3.68
N THR A 93 -4.65 11.67 -2.60
CA THR A 93 -3.40 11.53 -1.84
C THR A 93 -3.36 10.14 -1.22
N TYR A 94 -2.21 9.49 -1.32
CA TYR A 94 -2.06 8.10 -0.93
C TYR A 94 -0.66 7.74 -0.48
N TYR A 95 -0.55 6.57 0.13
CA TYR A 95 0.67 5.79 0.19
C TYR A 95 0.35 4.29 0.20
N LEU A 96 1.26 3.47 -0.31
CA LEU A 96 1.21 2.03 -0.17
C LEU A 96 1.52 1.66 1.29
N SER A 97 0.69 0.81 1.90
CA SER A 97 0.70 0.60 3.35
C SER A 97 0.60 -0.88 3.75
N LEU A 98 0.66 -1.13 5.07
CA LEU A 98 0.46 -2.45 5.68
C LEU A 98 1.40 -3.50 5.05
N LEU A 99 0.87 -4.70 4.78
CA LEU A 99 1.62 -5.81 4.20
C LEU A 99 2.25 -5.47 2.84
N SER A 100 1.69 -4.52 2.09
CA SER A 100 2.24 -4.10 0.79
C SER A 100 3.48 -3.23 0.95
N ALA A 101 3.52 -2.36 1.96
CA ALA A 101 4.72 -1.59 2.29
C ALA A 101 5.79 -2.49 2.90
N ALA A 102 5.40 -3.38 3.82
CA ALA A 102 6.32 -4.33 4.45
C ALA A 102 7.07 -5.18 3.40
N ALA A 103 6.35 -5.68 2.38
CA ALA A 103 6.95 -6.44 1.28
C ALA A 103 7.99 -5.64 0.47
N LEU A 104 7.83 -4.33 0.30
CA LEU A 104 8.82 -3.48 -0.39
C LEU A 104 10.06 -3.23 0.46
N HIS A 105 9.94 -3.30 1.79
CA HIS A 105 11.06 -3.21 2.73
C HIS A 105 11.68 -4.59 3.05
N GLY A 106 11.43 -5.60 2.23
CA GLY A 106 12.03 -6.93 2.39
C GLY A 106 11.33 -7.84 3.41
N ALA A 107 10.31 -7.36 4.13
CA ALA A 107 9.57 -8.12 5.15
C ALA A 107 8.43 -9.00 4.59
N ALA A 108 8.62 -9.51 3.37
CA ALA A 108 7.79 -10.57 2.80
C ALA A 108 8.50 -11.26 1.61
N HIS A 109 8.65 -12.58 1.70
CA HIS A 109 9.30 -13.41 0.67
C HIS A 109 8.47 -13.61 -0.63
N GLN A 110 7.18 -13.25 -0.64
CA GLN A 110 6.30 -13.43 -1.80
C GLN A 110 5.64 -12.12 -2.23
N GLN A 111 5.50 -11.92 -3.55
CA GLN A 111 4.75 -10.78 -4.06
C GLN A 111 3.26 -10.90 -3.73
N PRO A 112 2.68 -9.91 -3.03
CA PRO A 112 1.27 -9.96 -2.66
C PRO A 112 0.37 -9.82 -3.89
N MET A 113 -0.61 -10.71 -4.03
CA MET A 113 -1.72 -10.56 -4.99
C MET A 113 -2.82 -9.60 -4.48
N GLU A 114 -2.71 -9.19 -3.22
CA GLU A 114 -3.61 -8.27 -2.53
C GLU A 114 -2.82 -7.09 -1.98
N PHE A 115 -3.18 -5.89 -2.44
CA PHE A 115 -2.50 -4.66 -2.09
C PHE A 115 -3.32 -3.81 -1.13
N PHE A 116 -2.63 -3.05 -0.29
CA PHE A 116 -3.21 -2.09 0.64
C PHE A 116 -2.67 -0.70 0.35
N VAL A 117 -3.59 0.22 0.09
CA VAL A 117 -3.28 1.62 -0.21
C VAL A 117 -4.04 2.46 0.79
N THR A 118 -3.33 3.21 1.62
CA THR A 118 -3.96 4.15 2.54
C THR A 118 -4.26 5.46 1.82
N ILE A 119 -5.48 5.97 2.01
CA ILE A 119 -5.98 7.21 1.43
C ILE A 119 -6.67 8.05 2.49
N GLN A 120 -6.83 9.34 2.20
CA GLN A 120 -7.73 10.21 2.97
C GLN A 120 -9.18 10.04 2.55
N HIS A 121 -10.09 10.55 3.38
CA HIS A 121 -11.50 10.66 3.02
C HIS A 121 -11.69 11.47 1.72
N PRO A 122 -12.71 11.15 0.90
CA PRO A 122 -13.75 10.14 1.15
C PRO A 122 -13.34 8.71 0.76
N ALA A 123 -14.01 7.73 1.39
CA ALA A 123 -13.83 6.30 1.14
C ALA A 123 -13.94 5.92 -0.33
N LEU A 124 -13.08 5.01 -0.77
CA LEU A 124 -13.18 4.35 -2.07
C LEU A 124 -13.52 2.88 -1.90
N ARG A 125 -14.39 2.35 -2.77
CA ARG A 125 -14.57 0.90 -2.89
C ARG A 125 -13.28 0.27 -3.40
N SER A 126 -12.91 -0.86 -2.82
CA SER A 126 -11.78 -1.68 -3.28
C SER A 126 -11.91 -1.99 -4.77
N ILE A 127 -10.79 -1.99 -5.47
CA ILE A 127 -10.71 -2.50 -6.85
C ILE A 127 -10.43 -3.99 -6.74
N LYS A 128 -11.35 -4.82 -7.25
CA LYS A 128 -11.19 -6.28 -7.27
C LYS A 128 -11.50 -6.80 -8.66
N ASN A 129 -10.52 -7.44 -9.28
CA ASN A 129 -10.70 -8.19 -10.52
C ASN A 129 -9.95 -9.53 -10.40
N LYS A 130 -9.95 -10.34 -11.47
CA LYS A 130 -9.34 -11.68 -11.46
C LYS A 130 -7.81 -11.68 -11.29
N LYS A 131 -7.15 -10.53 -11.45
CA LYS A 131 -5.68 -10.40 -11.52
C LYS A 131 -5.09 -9.58 -10.37
N VAL A 132 -5.85 -8.63 -9.83
CA VAL A 132 -5.40 -7.75 -8.74
C VAL A 132 -6.55 -7.41 -7.81
N LYS A 133 -6.23 -7.30 -6.51
CA LYS A 133 -7.10 -6.76 -5.48
C LYS A 133 -6.38 -5.58 -4.80
N ILE A 134 -6.97 -4.41 -4.85
CA ILE A 134 -6.47 -3.19 -4.20
C ILE A 134 -7.49 -2.78 -3.15
N ASN A 135 -7.09 -2.81 -1.89
CA ASN A 135 -7.91 -2.36 -0.78
C ASN A 135 -7.51 -0.94 -0.41
N PHE A 136 -8.51 -0.07 -0.33
CA PHE A 136 -8.32 1.27 0.19
C PHE A 136 -8.56 1.30 1.69
N VAL A 137 -7.55 1.76 2.42
CA VAL A 137 -7.57 1.92 3.87
C VAL A 137 -7.72 3.41 4.16
N LEU A 138 -8.58 3.77 5.10
CA LEU A 138 -8.81 5.18 5.43
C LEU A 138 -7.92 5.63 6.58
N LYS A 139 -7.30 6.80 6.42
CA LYS A 139 -6.61 7.50 7.49
C LYS A 139 -6.78 9.00 7.29
N ASN A 140 -7.14 9.72 8.36
CA ASN A 140 -7.44 11.16 8.26
C ASN A 140 -6.19 11.98 7.94
N ASN A 141 -5.10 11.68 8.64
CA ASN A 141 -3.84 12.38 8.47
C ASN A 141 -2.66 11.45 8.74
N TRP A 142 -1.51 11.80 8.18
CA TRP A 142 -0.23 11.20 8.48
C TRP A 142 0.86 12.27 8.31
N PRO A 143 1.96 12.18 9.07
CA PRO A 143 3.06 13.09 8.90
C PRO A 143 3.76 12.83 7.56
N GLU A 144 4.27 13.88 6.92
CA GLU A 144 4.94 13.74 5.62
C GLU A 144 6.15 12.80 5.70
N GLU A 145 6.88 12.80 6.82
CA GLU A 145 8.07 11.95 7.01
C GLU A 145 7.73 10.46 7.19
N ALA A 146 6.45 10.11 7.37
CA ALA A 146 6.01 8.72 7.33
C ALA A 146 6.00 8.15 5.90
N ILE A 147 6.09 9.00 4.88
CA ILE A 147 6.00 8.59 3.48
C ILE A 147 7.36 8.72 2.82
N VAL A 148 7.82 7.63 2.21
CA VAL A 148 9.06 7.56 1.44
C VAL A 148 8.76 7.33 -0.04
N GLN A 149 9.56 7.96 -0.90
CA GLN A 149 9.49 7.74 -2.34
C GLN A 149 10.23 6.45 -2.68
N HIS A 150 9.51 5.47 -3.23
CA HIS A 150 10.09 4.23 -3.73
C HIS A 150 10.18 4.30 -5.26
N LYS A 151 11.38 4.13 -5.81
CA LYS A 151 11.62 4.14 -7.25
C LYS A 151 11.02 2.91 -7.92
N THR A 152 10.36 3.09 -9.04
CA THR A 152 9.79 2.01 -9.87
C THR A 152 10.29 2.15 -11.30
N ASN A 153 9.95 1.18 -12.15
CA ASN A 153 10.28 1.24 -13.57
C ASN A 153 9.54 2.35 -14.34
N SER A 154 8.50 2.95 -13.74
CA SER A 154 7.69 4.01 -14.34
C SER A 154 7.74 5.35 -13.57
N GLY A 155 8.66 5.49 -12.62
CA GLY A 155 8.83 6.71 -11.83
C GLY A 155 8.99 6.41 -10.34
N TYR A 156 8.13 7.01 -9.52
CA TYR A 156 8.14 6.83 -8.07
C TYR A 156 6.72 6.58 -7.56
N ILE A 157 6.62 5.87 -6.45
CA ILE A 157 5.38 5.69 -5.70
C ILE A 157 5.59 6.08 -4.24
N ASN A 158 4.52 6.54 -3.60
CA ASN A 158 4.50 6.82 -2.17
C ASN A 158 4.36 5.51 -1.39
N VAL A 159 5.27 5.24 -0.46
CA VAL A 159 5.26 4.04 0.40
C VAL A 159 5.40 4.45 1.86
N SER A 160 4.72 3.77 2.76
CA SER A 160 4.90 3.93 4.20
C SER A 160 6.35 3.60 4.60
N SER A 161 6.99 4.41 5.44
CA SER A 161 8.31 4.10 6.00
C SER A 161 8.27 2.80 6.83
N PRO A 162 9.41 2.11 7.07
CA PRO A 162 9.43 0.92 7.92
C PRO A 162 8.79 1.16 9.29
N GLU A 163 9.13 2.28 9.94
CA GLU A 163 8.60 2.66 11.25
C GLU A 163 7.07 2.83 11.23
N TRP A 164 6.56 3.56 10.24
CA TRP A 164 5.13 3.82 10.11
C TRP A 164 4.37 2.57 9.68
N THR A 165 5.01 1.70 8.90
CA THR A 165 4.48 0.40 8.49
C THR A 165 4.26 -0.50 9.72
N ALA A 166 5.21 -0.58 10.64
CA ALA A 166 5.04 -1.34 11.89
C ALA A 166 3.85 -0.82 12.73
N LEU A 167 3.71 0.51 12.84
CA LEU A 167 2.59 1.15 13.55
C LEU A 167 1.25 0.88 12.89
N ASP A 168 1.18 0.98 11.56
CA ASP A 168 -0.03 0.68 10.80
C ASP A 168 -0.38 -0.82 10.86
N LEU A 169 0.59 -1.72 10.74
CA LEU A 169 0.36 -3.16 10.89
C LEU A 169 -0.26 -3.48 12.25
N MET A 170 0.25 -2.88 13.32
CA MET A 170 -0.32 -3.04 14.66
C MET A 170 -1.75 -2.51 14.78
N ALA A 171 -2.10 -1.43 14.06
CA ALA A 171 -3.47 -0.94 14.02
C ALA A 171 -4.46 -1.90 13.34
N TYR A 172 -3.95 -2.80 12.49
CA TYR A 172 -4.74 -3.78 11.75
C TYR A 172 -4.42 -5.23 12.17
N ALA A 173 -3.75 -5.44 13.31
CA ALA A 173 -3.42 -6.76 13.82
C ALA A 173 -4.67 -7.64 14.02
N ASP A 174 -5.78 -7.05 14.42
CA ASP A 174 -7.07 -7.73 14.60
C ASP A 174 -7.60 -8.31 13.27
N LYS A 175 -7.27 -7.67 12.15
CA LYS A 175 -7.71 -8.07 10.80
C LYS A 175 -6.78 -9.11 10.17
N PHE A 176 -5.47 -8.98 10.39
CA PHE A 176 -4.46 -9.85 9.78
C PHE A 176 -4.06 -11.05 10.66
N GLY A 177 -4.44 -11.03 11.94
CA GLY A 177 -3.93 -11.94 12.95
C GLY A 177 -2.65 -11.40 13.58
N LEU A 178 -2.60 -11.38 14.91
CA LEU A 178 -1.47 -10.80 15.65
C LEU A 178 -0.16 -11.55 15.35
N ASN A 179 -0.14 -12.88 15.39
CA ASN A 179 1.06 -13.69 15.11
C ASN A 179 1.66 -13.35 13.74
N ARG A 180 0.83 -13.33 12.69
CA ARG A 180 1.26 -12.94 11.34
C ARG A 180 1.84 -11.52 11.31
N VAL A 181 1.23 -10.59 12.03
CA VAL A 181 1.76 -9.22 12.13
C VAL A 181 3.11 -9.20 12.85
N VAL A 182 3.28 -9.98 13.92
CA VAL A 182 4.55 -10.10 14.64
C VAL A 182 5.64 -10.64 13.72
N THR A 183 5.38 -11.73 12.98
CA THR A 183 6.36 -12.29 12.02
C THR A 183 6.82 -11.24 11.00
N VAL A 184 5.87 -10.48 10.43
CA VAL A 184 6.21 -9.41 9.47
C VAL A 184 6.98 -8.28 10.13
N ILE A 185 6.65 -7.89 11.36
CA ILE A 185 7.39 -6.85 12.09
C ILE A 185 8.80 -7.35 12.44
N GLN A 186 8.98 -8.65 12.71
CA GLN A 186 10.27 -9.24 13.01
C GLN A 186 11.23 -9.13 11.83
N GLU A 187 10.78 -9.45 10.61
CA GLU A 187 11.57 -9.23 9.39
C GLU A 187 11.80 -7.73 9.13
N LEU A 188 10.77 -6.89 9.34
CA LEU A 188 10.84 -5.44 9.10
C LEU A 188 11.78 -4.71 10.07
N ALA A 189 12.03 -5.27 11.25
CA ALA A 189 12.83 -4.64 12.30
C ALA A 189 14.25 -4.28 11.85
N ALA A 190 14.83 -5.06 10.94
CA ALA A 190 16.15 -4.79 10.37
C ALA A 190 16.22 -3.45 9.59
N GLU A 191 15.09 -2.99 9.03
CA GLU A 191 15.01 -1.75 8.26
C GLU A 191 14.59 -0.54 9.13
N ILE A 192 14.19 -0.76 10.39
CA ILE A 192 13.69 0.29 11.28
C ILE A 192 14.86 1.03 11.94
N LYS A 193 14.88 2.36 11.80
CA LYS A 193 15.86 3.21 12.51
C LYS A 193 15.29 3.71 13.82
N VAL A 194 16.00 3.47 14.92
CA VAL A 194 15.63 3.91 16.29
C VAL A 194 15.19 5.37 16.35
N SER A 195 15.96 6.28 15.75
CA SER A 195 15.66 7.73 15.75
C SER A 195 14.39 8.08 14.98
N ASN A 196 14.12 7.35 13.89
CA ASN A 196 12.94 7.56 13.08
C ASN A 196 11.71 6.98 13.77
N LEU A 197 11.84 5.81 14.42
CA LEU A 197 10.76 5.18 15.16
C LEU A 197 10.30 6.08 16.31
N PHE A 198 11.25 6.68 17.03
CA PHE A 198 10.97 7.70 18.05
C PHE A 198 10.16 8.89 17.49
N ARG A 199 10.58 9.45 16.35
CA ARG A 199 9.88 10.57 15.69
C ARG A 199 8.48 10.18 15.21
N ALA A 200 8.34 9.00 14.60
CA ALA A 200 7.07 8.45 14.16
C ALA A 200 6.10 8.27 15.35
N ALA A 201 6.59 7.69 16.45
CA ALA A 201 5.80 7.45 17.65
C ALA A 201 5.32 8.73 18.35
N ILE A 202 6.09 9.82 18.31
CA ILE A 202 5.65 11.12 18.83
C ILE A 202 4.39 11.58 18.09
N LYS A 203 4.39 11.46 16.75
CA LYS A 203 3.31 11.92 15.86
C LYS A 203 2.17 10.91 15.69
N TYR A 204 2.24 9.76 16.37
CA TYR A 204 1.24 8.71 16.26
C TYR A 204 0.21 8.81 17.39
N ASP A 205 -1.07 8.87 17.01
CA ASP A 205 -2.16 9.17 17.94
C ASP A 205 -2.58 7.97 18.79
N ASN A 206 -2.49 6.75 18.25
CA ASN A 206 -3.00 5.56 18.94
C ASN A 206 -1.97 4.98 19.91
N ILE A 207 -2.04 5.46 21.14
CA ILE A 207 -1.20 5.06 22.28
C ILE A 207 -1.29 3.53 22.54
N SER A 208 -2.47 2.92 22.39
CA SER A 208 -2.62 1.48 22.60
C SER A 208 -1.77 0.66 21.63
N ASN A 209 -1.66 1.09 20.37
CA ASN A 209 -0.82 0.41 19.39
C ASN A 209 0.67 0.63 19.67
N LEU A 210 1.06 1.80 20.18
CA LEU A 210 2.44 2.03 20.65
C LEU A 210 2.81 1.08 21.79
N GLN A 211 1.90 0.89 22.75
CA GLN A 211 2.10 -0.06 23.85
C GLN A 211 2.24 -1.50 23.35
N ARG A 212 1.38 -1.95 22.42
CA ARG A 212 1.47 -3.31 21.86
C ARG A 212 2.74 -3.50 21.03
N LEU A 213 3.07 -2.54 20.17
CA LEU A 213 4.29 -2.61 19.36
C LEU A 213 5.53 -2.66 20.26
N GLY A 214 5.59 -1.79 21.26
CA GLY A 214 6.70 -1.76 22.20
C GLY A 214 6.84 -3.06 22.97
N TYR A 215 5.75 -3.61 23.51
CA TYR A 215 5.76 -4.93 24.15
C TYR A 215 6.27 -6.02 23.20
N ILE A 216 5.82 -6.03 21.94
CA ILE A 216 6.25 -7.00 20.94
C ILE A 216 7.75 -6.89 20.64
N LEU A 217 8.25 -5.68 20.44
CA LEU A 217 9.67 -5.44 20.17
C LEU A 217 10.52 -5.94 21.35
N ASP A 218 10.17 -5.51 22.56
CA ASP A 218 10.91 -5.78 23.80
C ASP A 218 11.00 -7.26 24.20
N ASN A 219 10.03 -8.07 23.77
CA ASN A 219 9.92 -9.46 24.23
C ASN A 219 10.16 -10.50 23.13
N PHE A 220 10.08 -10.13 21.85
CA PHE A 220 10.09 -11.11 20.75
C PHE A 220 11.00 -10.77 19.57
N ILE A 221 11.50 -9.53 19.46
CA ILE A 221 12.13 -9.08 18.20
C ILE A 221 13.48 -8.38 18.43
N ASP A 222 13.54 -7.44 19.37
CA ASP A 222 14.65 -6.51 19.52
C ASP A 222 15.51 -6.92 20.72
N GLU A 223 16.44 -7.85 20.53
CA GLU A 223 17.30 -8.40 21.60
C GLU A 223 18.07 -7.31 22.37
N GLU A 224 18.46 -6.23 21.69
CA GLU A 224 19.16 -5.09 22.30
C GLU A 224 18.20 -4.02 22.88
N ASN A 225 16.89 -4.21 22.72
CA ASN A 225 15.80 -3.36 23.19
C ASN A 225 15.88 -1.88 22.74
N LYS A 226 16.67 -1.54 21.72
CA LYS A 226 16.86 -0.15 21.27
C LYS A 226 15.59 0.46 20.65
N LEU A 227 14.90 -0.30 19.81
CA LEU A 227 13.62 0.07 19.21
C LEU A 227 12.53 0.15 20.29
N ALA A 228 12.46 -0.86 21.15
CA ALA A 228 11.53 -0.92 22.28
C ALA A 228 11.70 0.31 23.19
N ASP A 229 12.91 0.59 23.65
CA ASP A 229 13.20 1.73 24.53
C ASP A 229 12.88 3.08 23.88
N SER A 230 13.01 3.19 22.55
CA SER A 230 12.61 4.39 21.82
C SER A 230 11.11 4.68 21.96
N LEU A 231 10.27 3.64 21.89
CA LEU A 231 8.82 3.77 22.09
C LEU A 231 8.48 4.05 23.57
N HIS A 232 9.20 3.40 24.50
CA HIS A 232 9.00 3.61 25.93
C HIS A 232 9.25 5.08 26.32
N LYS A 233 10.33 5.69 25.82
CA LYS A 233 10.63 7.13 26.03
C LYS A 233 9.52 8.07 25.55
N VAL A 234 8.76 7.68 24.53
CA VAL A 234 7.59 8.45 24.07
C VAL A 234 6.41 8.23 25.01
N LEU A 235 6.18 7.00 25.46
CA LEU A 235 5.08 6.65 26.36
C LEU A 235 5.25 7.27 27.76
N GLU A 236 6.46 7.39 28.29
CA GLU A 236 6.73 8.03 29.60
C GLU A 236 6.22 9.48 29.66
N LYS A 237 6.14 10.16 28.51
CA LYS A 237 5.64 11.53 28.38
C LYS A 237 4.12 11.60 28.20
N LYS A 238 3.44 10.45 28.13
CA LYS A 238 2.00 10.33 27.88
C LYS A 238 1.35 9.59 29.06
N LYS A 239 0.08 9.90 29.36
CA LYS A 239 -0.72 9.04 30.23
C LYS A 239 -1.31 7.92 29.39
N TYR A 240 -1.12 6.67 29.80
CA TYR A 240 -1.63 5.50 29.10
C TYR A 240 -2.24 4.49 30.08
N ASN A 241 -3.16 3.66 29.59
CA ASN A 241 -3.93 2.72 30.41
C ASN A 241 -3.43 1.28 30.22
N LEU A 242 -3.88 0.38 31.11
CA LEU A 242 -3.71 -1.05 30.89
C LEU A 242 -4.54 -1.48 29.68
N ILE A 243 -3.90 -2.14 28.70
CA ILE A 243 -4.56 -2.65 27.50
C ILE A 243 -4.45 -4.16 27.38
N LEU A 244 -5.22 -4.76 26.48
CA LEU A 244 -5.03 -6.14 26.06
C LEU A 244 -4.02 -6.21 24.91
N LEU A 245 -3.17 -7.24 24.92
CA LEU A 245 -2.28 -7.56 23.81
C LEU A 245 -3.09 -7.84 22.54
N SER A 246 -4.10 -8.71 22.63
CA SER A 246 -5.08 -8.96 21.57
C SER A 246 -6.47 -8.42 21.99
N PRO A 247 -7.02 -7.41 21.29
CA PRO A 247 -8.35 -6.86 21.59
C PRO A 247 -9.50 -7.85 21.43
N VAL A 248 -9.31 -8.90 20.61
CA VAL A 248 -10.34 -9.86 20.21
C VAL A 248 -10.37 -11.12 21.08
N LYS A 249 -9.43 -11.27 22.03
CA LYS A 249 -9.34 -12.42 22.94
C LYS A 249 -9.89 -12.08 24.33
N GLY A 250 -10.08 -13.11 25.15
CA GLY A 250 -10.54 -12.96 26.54
C GLY A 250 -9.60 -12.11 27.40
N LYS A 251 -10.03 -11.72 28.61
CA LYS A 251 -9.27 -10.82 29.51
C LYS A 251 -8.34 -11.54 30.49
N LYS A 252 -8.10 -12.85 30.32
CA LYS A 252 -7.19 -13.62 31.18
C LYS A 252 -5.74 -13.40 30.72
N GLY A 253 -4.80 -13.50 31.64
CA GLY A 253 -3.37 -13.31 31.35
C GLY A 253 -2.70 -12.38 32.35
N GLU A 254 -1.40 -12.58 32.51
CA GLU A 254 -0.55 -11.73 33.34
C GLU A 254 -0.36 -10.34 32.73
N ILE A 255 0.01 -9.37 33.56
CA ILE A 255 0.24 -7.99 33.14
C ILE A 255 1.74 -7.76 33.02
N ASP A 256 2.18 -7.36 31.84
CA ASP A 256 3.47 -6.70 31.67
C ASP A 256 3.39 -5.29 32.25
N LYS A 257 4.23 -5.01 33.26
CA LYS A 257 4.20 -3.73 34.00
C LYS A 257 4.82 -2.57 33.22
N LYS A 258 5.86 -2.83 32.42
CA LYS A 258 6.58 -1.81 31.63
C LYS A 258 5.65 -1.19 30.60
N TRP A 259 5.01 -2.05 29.81
CA TRP A 259 4.12 -1.66 28.72
C TRP A 259 2.67 -1.47 29.16
N ARG A 260 2.31 -1.92 30.37
CA ARG A 260 0.92 -2.00 30.85
C ARG A 260 0.05 -2.75 29.84
N VAL A 261 0.53 -3.92 29.42
CA VAL A 261 -0.14 -4.80 28.46
C VAL A 261 -0.48 -6.12 29.17
N ARG A 262 -1.74 -6.52 29.10
CA ARG A 262 -2.16 -7.85 29.55
C ARG A 262 -1.89 -8.87 28.45
N LYS A 263 -1.04 -9.85 28.75
CA LYS A 263 -0.63 -10.98 27.90
C LYS A 263 -1.77 -11.99 27.74
N ASN A 264 -2.81 -11.60 27.00
CA ASN A 264 -4.04 -12.39 26.86
C ASN A 264 -4.08 -13.30 25.63
N MET A 265 -2.92 -13.48 25.00
CA MET A 265 -2.68 -14.34 23.86
C MET A 265 -1.20 -14.70 23.87
N GLU A 266 -0.88 -15.93 23.50
CA GLU A 266 0.48 -16.37 23.23
C GLU A 266 0.88 -15.94 21.82
N ILE A 267 2.11 -15.44 21.68
CA ILE A 267 2.68 -15.05 20.40
C ILE A 267 3.51 -16.22 19.90
N GLU A 268 3.09 -16.77 18.77
CA GLU A 268 3.86 -17.75 18.00
C GLU A 268 4.42 -16.98 16.80
N SER A 269 5.75 -16.83 16.73
CA SER A 269 6.40 -16.31 15.53
C SER A 269 6.96 -17.49 14.74
N ASP A 270 6.73 -17.51 13.43
CA ASP A 270 7.05 -18.62 12.53
C ASP A 270 8.53 -18.69 12.12
N LEU A 271 9.42 -18.03 12.87
CA LEU A 271 10.87 -17.94 12.62
C LEU A 271 11.68 -18.54 13.75
#